data_AF-A0A349UR91-F1
#
_entry.id   AF-A0A349UR91-F1
#
_cell.length_a   1.000
_cell.length_b   1.000
_cell.length_c   1.000
_cell.angle_alpha   90.00
_cell.angle_beta   90.00
_cell.angle_gamma   90.00
#
_symmetry.space_group_name_H-M   'P 1'
#
loop_
_entity.id
_entity.type
_entity.pdbx_description
1 polymer ?
#
loop_
_entity_poly.entity_id
_entity_poly.type
_entity_poly.pdbx_seq_one_letter_code
_entity_poly.pdbx_strand_id
1 'polypeptide(L)'
;MLIATDKDIRPVVRLLARADRFNRLTKACPRRYRRAFYRRKDQALVQALKAGGGQFTVDSVTHGRQLMLGLTHVSGRRVHVPVHRMPGEIQLLLHRLAADAGHPYPLLRLRGTGPEPCLDSEQSGTNRVTIISTNSASRRPHGRYQR
;
A
#
# COMPACT_ATOMS: atom_id res chain seq x y z
N MET A 1 10.73 24.87 1.68
CA MET A 1 10.41 24.40 3.05
C MET A 1 9.10 25.09 3.46
N LEU A 2 7.97 24.39 3.49
CA LEU A 2 6.69 25.00 3.89
C LEU A 2 6.71 25.20 5.40
N ILE A 3 6.71 26.44 5.87
CA ILE A 3 6.59 26.75 7.30
C ILE A 3 5.13 26.55 7.67
N ALA A 4 4.79 25.36 8.18
CA ALA A 4 3.44 25.07 8.68
C ALA A 4 3.12 26.03 9.84
N THR A 5 1.99 26.73 9.77
CA THR A 5 1.61 27.64 10.85
C THR A 5 1.02 26.86 12.03
N ASP A 6 1.07 27.43 13.23
CA ASP A 6 0.43 26.86 14.42
C ASP A 6 -1.07 26.57 14.22
N LYS A 7 -1.73 27.36 13.36
CA LYS A 7 -3.15 27.16 13.01
C LYS A 7 -3.37 25.88 12.21
N ASP A 8 -2.41 25.49 11.39
CA ASP A 8 -2.47 24.27 10.55
C ASP A 8 -2.06 23.01 11.33
N ILE A 9 -1.15 23.15 12.30
CA ILE A 9 -0.64 22.07 13.13
C ILE A 9 -1.71 21.55 14.11
N ARG A 10 -2.48 22.45 14.73
CA ARG A 10 -3.44 22.10 15.80
C ARG A 10 -4.52 21.08 15.36
N PRO A 11 -5.18 21.23 14.19
CA PRO A 11 -6.14 20.24 13.69
C PRO A 11 -5.52 18.86 13.53
N VAL A 12 -4.31 18.77 12.96
CA VAL A 12 -3.60 17.51 12.76
C VAL A 12 -3.26 16.86 14.10
N VAL A 13 -2.72 17.62 15.05
CA VAL A 13 -2.41 17.13 16.41
C VAL A 13 -3.66 16.59 17.11
N ARG A 14 -4.82 17.25 16.96
CA ARG A 14 -6.09 16.76 17.51
C ARG A 14 -6.53 15.43 16.88
N LEU A 15 -6.36 15.28 15.56
CA LEU A 15 -6.67 14.03 14.86
C LEU A 15 -5.74 12.89 15.28
N LEU A 16 -4.44 13.16 15.44
CA LEU A 16 -3.47 12.20 15.98
C LEU A 16 -3.83 11.78 17.41
N ALA A 17 -4.16 12.74 18.29
CA ALA A 17 -4.62 12.44 19.64
C ALA A 17 -5.91 11.60 19.66
N ARG A 18 -6.82 11.83 18.70
CA ARG A 18 -8.03 11.02 18.52
C ARG A 18 -7.70 9.60 18.07
N ALA A 19 -6.74 9.43 17.16
CA ALA A 19 -6.25 8.10 16.77
C ALA A 19 -5.64 7.37 17.98
N ASP A 20 -4.80 8.04 18.77
CA ASP A 20 -4.23 7.47 20.00
C ASP A 20 -5.31 7.03 20.99
N ARG A 21 -6.35 7.85 21.18
CA ARG A 21 -7.50 7.51 22.03
C ARG A 21 -8.17 6.22 21.56
N PHE A 22 -8.43 6.07 20.26
CA PHE A 22 -9.02 4.84 19.74
C PHE A 22 -8.09 3.64 19.88
N ASN A 23 -6.77 3.83 19.75
CA ASN A 23 -5.78 2.78 19.98
C ASN A 23 -5.70 2.35 21.47
N ARG A 24 -5.96 3.25 22.41
CA ARG A 24 -6.10 2.89 23.83
C ARG A 24 -7.39 2.10 24.07
N LEU A 25 -8.49 2.53 23.47
CA LEU A 25 -9.79 1.86 23.57
C LEU A 25 -9.77 0.45 22.97
N THR A 26 -9.08 0.21 21.85
CA THR A 26 -8.92 -1.15 21.29
C THR A 26 -8.24 -2.10 22.27
N LYS A 27 -7.30 -1.63 23.08
CA LYS A 27 -6.62 -2.43 24.11
C LYS A 27 -7.51 -2.73 25.31
N ALA A 28 -8.29 -1.73 25.75
CA ALA A 28 -9.15 -1.84 26.92
C ALA A 28 -10.48 -2.56 26.67
N CYS A 29 -11.00 -2.57 25.43
CA CYS A 29 -12.32 -3.13 25.13
C CYS A 29 -12.33 -4.65 24.90
N PRO A 30 -13.51 -5.31 25.11
CA PRO A 30 -13.73 -6.69 24.70
C PRO A 30 -13.44 -6.93 23.22
N ARG A 31 -12.95 -8.13 22.89
CA ARG A 31 -12.52 -8.51 21.52
C ARG A 31 -13.57 -8.19 20.45
N ARG A 32 -14.85 -8.40 20.73
CA ARG A 32 -15.97 -8.14 19.81
C ARG A 32 -16.05 -6.68 19.31
N TYR A 33 -15.58 -5.71 20.09
CA TYR A 33 -15.63 -4.28 19.73
C TYR A 33 -14.34 -3.74 19.12
N ARG A 34 -13.23 -4.50 19.18
CA ARG A 34 -11.91 -4.04 18.72
C ARG A 34 -11.93 -3.60 17.26
N ARG A 35 -12.65 -4.31 16.39
CA ARG A 35 -12.75 -3.98 14.97
C ARG A 35 -13.33 -2.59 14.72
N ALA A 36 -14.34 -2.18 15.49
CA ALA A 36 -14.94 -0.86 15.37
C ALA A 36 -13.96 0.26 15.78
N PHE A 37 -13.23 0.07 16.87
CA PHE A 37 -12.24 1.04 17.31
C PHE A 37 -11.02 1.11 16.40
N TYR A 38 -10.57 -0.02 15.83
CA TYR A 38 -9.52 -0.01 14.79
C TYR A 38 -9.95 0.80 13.57
N ARG A 39 -11.18 0.60 13.07
CA ARG A 39 -11.73 1.42 11.96
C ARG A 39 -11.72 2.91 12.29
N ARG A 40 -12.16 3.29 13.50
CA ARG A 40 -12.16 4.69 13.94
C ARG A 40 -10.74 5.27 14.10
N LYS A 41 -9.78 4.46 14.55
CA LYS A 41 -8.35 4.83 14.58
C LYS A 41 -7.86 5.14 13.17
N ASP A 42 -8.09 4.22 12.24
CA ASP A 42 -7.59 4.33 10.87
C ASP A 42 -8.25 5.53 10.15
N GLN A 43 -9.54 5.80 10.39
CA GLN A 43 -10.22 7.00 9.89
C GLN A 43 -9.59 8.31 10.41
N ALA A 44 -9.26 8.38 11.71
CA ALA A 44 -8.61 9.55 12.29
C ALA A 44 -7.21 9.77 11.71
N LEU A 45 -6.46 8.68 11.45
CA LEU A 45 -5.16 8.75 10.77
C LEU A 45 -5.29 9.24 9.32
N VAL A 46 -6.25 8.72 8.56
CA VAL A 46 -6.52 9.19 7.20
C VAL A 46 -6.83 10.68 7.18
N GLN A 47 -7.69 11.15 8.08
CA GLN A 47 -7.99 12.58 8.20
C GLN A 47 -6.75 13.41 8.54
N ALA A 48 -5.89 12.92 9.45
CA ALA A 48 -4.65 13.60 9.80
C ALA A 48 -3.70 13.72 8.60
N LEU A 49 -3.53 12.63 7.85
CA LEU A 49 -2.67 12.59 6.67
C LEU A 49 -3.18 13.46 5.53
N LYS A 50 -4.50 13.54 5.32
CA LYS A 50 -5.09 14.47 4.35
C LYS A 50 -4.86 15.92 4.73
N ALA A 51 -5.08 16.26 6.01
CA ALA A 51 -4.97 17.63 6.48
C ALA A 51 -3.51 18.13 6.53
N GLY A 52 -2.58 17.23 6.88
CA GLY A 52 -1.19 17.59 7.16
C GLY A 52 -0.16 16.95 6.24
N GLY A 53 -0.51 16.50 5.02
CA GLY A 53 0.34 15.63 4.20
C GLY A 53 1.81 16.07 4.06
N GLY A 54 2.08 17.37 3.90
CA GLY A 54 3.46 17.93 3.84
C GLY A 54 4.13 18.17 5.20
N GLN A 55 3.47 17.84 6.30
CA GLN A 55 3.92 18.01 7.69
C GLN A 55 4.38 16.68 8.31
N PHE A 56 4.41 15.60 7.53
CA PHE A 56 4.89 14.29 7.96
C PHE A 56 6.19 13.92 7.25
N THR A 57 7.06 13.26 7.98
CA THR A 57 8.29 12.63 7.47
C THR A 57 8.25 11.15 7.79
N VAL A 58 8.72 10.30 6.87
CA VAL A 58 8.86 8.86 7.13
C VAL A 58 10.18 8.65 7.85
N ASP A 59 10.14 7.99 9.01
CA ASP A 59 11.34 7.72 9.83
C ASP A 59 11.75 6.25 9.83
N SER A 60 10.85 5.36 9.40
CA SER A 60 11.08 3.93 9.43
C SER A 60 10.10 3.19 8.51
N VAL A 61 10.58 2.11 7.91
CA VAL A 61 9.78 1.19 7.11
C VAL A 61 9.98 -0.21 7.63
N THR A 62 8.90 -0.85 8.06
CA THR A 62 8.93 -2.23 8.52
C THR A 62 8.30 -3.14 7.48
N HIS A 63 9.12 -4.05 6.96
CA HIS A 63 8.70 -5.13 6.06
C HIS A 63 8.43 -6.38 6.89
N GLY A 64 7.16 -6.76 7.00
CA GLY A 64 6.75 -8.00 7.66
C GLY A 64 5.53 -8.60 6.95
N ARG A 65 4.66 -9.30 7.69
CA ARG A 65 3.35 -9.75 7.14
C ARG A 65 2.52 -8.60 6.55
N GLN A 66 2.77 -7.37 7.02
CA GLN A 66 2.11 -6.15 6.56
C GLN A 66 3.15 -5.03 6.48
N LEU A 67 3.14 -4.26 5.39
CA LEU A 67 3.96 -3.06 5.25
C LEU A 67 3.47 -1.98 6.23
N MET A 68 4.37 -1.51 7.08
CA MET A 68 4.14 -0.46 8.08
C MET A 68 5.13 0.67 7.89
N LEU A 69 4.66 1.91 7.91
CA LEU A 69 5.50 3.11 7.91
C LEU A 69 5.42 3.78 9.28
N GLY A 70 6.57 4.09 9.86
CA GLY A 70 6.66 5.06 10.94
C GLY A 70 6.71 6.46 10.36
N LEU A 71 5.82 7.32 10.85
CA LEU A 71 5.69 8.71 10.42
C LEU A 71 5.89 9.61 11.63
N THR A 72 6.71 10.64 11.47
CA THR A 72 6.89 11.71 12.44
C THR A 72 6.31 13.00 11.89
N HIS A 73 5.35 13.55 12.62
CA HIS A 73 4.76 14.86 12.35
C HIS A 73 5.67 15.98 12.84
N VAL A 74 5.63 17.16 12.23
CA VAL A 74 6.40 18.36 12.67
C VAL A 74 6.19 18.73 14.14
N SER A 75 5.06 18.34 14.74
CA SER A 75 4.81 18.52 16.19
C SER A 75 5.57 17.54 17.08
N GLY A 76 6.47 16.71 16.55
CA GLY A 76 7.16 15.63 17.26
C GLY A 76 6.32 14.39 17.57
N ARG A 77 5.08 14.29 17.05
CA ARG A 77 4.22 13.11 17.27
C ARG A 77 4.56 12.02 16.26
N ARG A 78 4.77 10.80 16.76
CA ARG A 78 5.08 9.62 15.96
C ARG A 78 3.90 8.68 15.86
N VAL A 79 3.62 8.17 14.67
CA VAL A 79 2.55 7.17 14.40
C VAL A 79 3.03 6.07 13.47
N HIS A 80 2.44 4.89 13.58
CA HIS A 80 2.69 3.77 12.67
C HIS A 80 1.46 3.50 11.82
N VAL A 81 1.64 3.52 10.50
CA VAL A 81 0.56 3.42 9.52
C VAL A 81 0.67 2.14 8.69
N PRO A 82 -0.34 1.26 8.72
CA PRO A 82 -0.41 0.11 7.82
C PRO A 82 -0.83 0.56 6.42
N VAL A 83 0.11 0.58 5.46
CA VAL A 83 -0.11 1.12 4.11
C VAL A 83 -1.29 0.44 3.42
N HIS A 84 -1.34 -0.89 3.46
CA HIS A 84 -2.39 -1.70 2.82
C HIS A 84 -3.83 -1.45 3.32
N ARG A 85 -4.01 -0.80 4.48
CA ARG A 85 -5.35 -0.45 5.02
C ARG A 85 -5.76 0.97 4.70
N MET A 86 -4.85 1.77 4.15
CA MET A 86 -5.13 3.15 3.81
C MET A 86 -5.88 3.23 2.47
N PRO A 87 -6.73 4.24 2.26
CA PRO A 87 -7.31 4.54 0.95
C PRO A 87 -6.22 4.80 -0.11
N GLY A 88 -6.52 4.56 -1.39
CA GLY A 88 -5.52 4.64 -2.47
C GLY A 88 -4.79 5.98 -2.56
N GLU A 89 -5.52 7.10 -2.37
CA GLU A 89 -4.93 8.45 -2.31
C GLU A 89 -3.87 8.58 -1.20
N ILE A 90 -4.10 7.96 -0.05
CA ILE A 90 -3.19 7.97 1.09
C ILE A 90 -2.03 7.02 0.85
N GLN A 91 -2.25 5.88 0.19
CA GLN A 91 -1.15 5.00 -0.20
C GLN A 91 -0.17 5.69 -1.14
N LEU A 92 -0.67 6.49 -2.10
CA LEU A 92 0.16 7.30 -2.99
C LEU A 92 0.92 8.40 -2.23
N LEU A 93 0.24 9.10 -1.32
CA LEU A 93 0.90 10.09 -0.44
C LEU A 93 2.02 9.46 0.36
N LEU A 94 1.75 8.32 1.02
CA LEU A 94 2.73 7.60 1.82
C LEU A 94 3.90 7.09 0.99
N HIS A 95 3.65 6.68 -0.25
CA HIS A 95 4.70 6.23 -1.16
C HIS A 95 5.63 7.38 -1.54
N ARG A 96 5.08 8.57 -1.84
CA ARG A 96 5.88 9.78 -2.10
C ARG A 96 6.69 10.18 -0.89
N LEU A 97 6.07 10.28 0.28
CA LEU A 97 6.76 10.61 1.54
C LEU A 97 7.89 9.64 1.86
N ALA A 98 7.69 8.34 1.57
CA ALA A 98 8.72 7.34 1.80
C ALA A 98 9.85 7.43 0.78
N ALA A 99 9.55 7.68 -0.49
CA ALA A 99 10.55 7.93 -1.52
C ALA A 99 11.41 9.17 -1.20
N ASP A 100 10.76 10.26 -0.78
CA ASP A 100 11.43 11.51 -0.39
C ASP A 100 12.36 11.31 0.83
N ALA A 101 11.99 10.40 1.74
CA ALA A 101 12.79 10.03 2.91
C ALA A 101 13.88 8.97 2.62
N GLY A 102 14.05 8.54 1.37
CA GLY A 102 15.04 7.51 1.01
C GLY A 102 14.62 6.08 1.36
N HIS A 103 13.33 5.83 1.56
CA HIS A 103 12.76 4.52 1.86
C HIS A 103 11.74 4.05 0.80
N PRO A 104 12.16 3.89 -0.47
CA PRO A 104 11.25 3.46 -1.52
C PRO A 104 10.71 2.05 -1.23
N TYR A 105 9.43 1.84 -1.52
CA TYR A 105 8.76 0.54 -1.44
C TYR A 105 7.83 0.36 -2.65
N PRO A 106 7.58 -0.88 -3.12
CA PRO A 106 6.72 -1.09 -4.28
C PRO A 106 5.29 -0.63 -3.98
N LEU A 107 4.70 0.17 -4.88
CA LEU A 107 3.29 0.52 -4.80
C LEU A 107 2.45 -0.76 -4.80
N LEU A 108 1.67 -0.94 -3.73
CA LEU A 108 0.69 -2.02 -3.67
C LEU A 108 -0.31 -1.77 -4.80
N ARG A 109 -0.43 -2.71 -5.75
CA ARG A 109 -1.44 -2.64 -6.80
C ARG A 109 -2.79 -2.44 -6.12
N LEU A 110 -3.40 -1.27 -6.35
CA LEU A 110 -4.81 -1.09 -6.05
C LEU A 110 -5.52 -2.20 -6.83
N ARG A 111 -6.10 -3.18 -6.13
CA ARG A 111 -7.04 -4.12 -6.75
C ARG A 111 -8.29 -3.31 -7.12
N GLY A 112 -8.17 -2.50 -8.17
CA GLY A 112 -9.28 -1.96 -8.89
C GLY A 112 -9.82 -3.07 -9.77
N THR A 113 -11.13 -3.28 -9.67
CA THR A 113 -11.98 -3.65 -10.81
C THR A 113 -11.75 -2.63 -11.92
N GLY A 114 -10.65 -2.76 -12.66
CA GLY A 114 -10.50 -2.20 -14.00
C GLY A 114 -10.92 -3.29 -14.99
N PRO A 115 -11.44 -2.90 -16.17
CA PRO A 115 -11.84 -3.88 -17.18
C PRO A 115 -10.65 -4.78 -17.49
N GLU A 116 -10.94 -6.06 -17.78
CA GLU A 116 -9.97 -6.92 -18.45
C GLU A 116 -9.28 -6.15 -19.58
N PRO A 117 -7.99 -6.40 -19.86
CA PRO A 117 -7.40 -5.83 -21.06
C PRO A 117 -8.27 -6.25 -22.25
N CYS A 118 -8.95 -5.27 -22.85
CA CYS A 118 -9.36 -5.35 -24.24
C CYS A 118 -8.08 -5.67 -25.01
N LEU A 119 -7.91 -6.93 -25.37
CA LEU A 119 -7.03 -7.32 -26.44
C LEU A 119 -7.61 -6.65 -27.68
N ASP A 120 -7.01 -5.52 -28.04
CA ASP A 120 -7.20 -4.87 -29.34
C ASP A 120 -6.91 -5.94 -30.40
N SER A 121 -7.99 -6.54 -30.87
CA SER A 121 -8.02 -7.27 -32.11
C SER A 121 -8.17 -6.23 -33.22
N GLU A 122 -7.55 -6.53 -34.36
CA GLU A 122 -7.62 -5.81 -35.66
C GLU A 122 -6.51 -4.73 -35.82
N GLN A 123 -5.60 -4.76 -36.80
CA GLN A 123 -5.65 -5.22 -38.20
C GLN A 123 -4.24 -5.69 -38.64
N SER A 124 -4.11 -6.86 -39.27
CA SER A 124 -4.25 -7.11 -40.72
C SER A 124 -3.09 -6.52 -41.56
N GLY A 125 -2.30 -7.41 -42.17
CA GLY A 125 -1.18 -7.06 -43.03
C GLY A 125 -0.41 -8.29 -43.49
N THR A 126 -1.00 -9.02 -44.42
CA THR A 126 -0.47 -10.16 -45.18
C THR A 126 1.01 -10.00 -45.61
N ASN A 127 1.83 -11.02 -45.33
CA ASN A 127 2.77 -11.54 -46.32
C ASN A 127 3.05 -13.03 -46.09
N ARG A 128 2.78 -13.81 -47.13
CA ARG A 128 3.07 -15.23 -47.32
C ARG A 128 4.57 -15.51 -47.11
N VAL A 129 4.93 -16.68 -46.57
CA VAL A 129 5.59 -17.79 -47.29
C VAL A 129 5.41 -19.08 -46.47
N THR A 130 4.87 -20.12 -47.11
CA THR A 130 4.77 -21.50 -46.62
C THR A 130 5.82 -22.34 -47.31
N ILE A 131 6.78 -22.94 -46.58
CA ILE A 131 7.58 -24.14 -46.96
C ILE A 131 8.02 -24.81 -45.63
N ILE A 132 7.36 -25.87 -45.13
CA ILE A 132 7.49 -27.33 -45.40
C ILE A 132 8.75 -28.00 -44.77
N SER A 133 8.48 -28.92 -43.82
CA SER A 133 9.18 -30.18 -43.49
C SER A 133 10.64 -30.13 -42.98
N THR A 134 11.18 -31.07 -42.18
CA THR A 134 10.77 -32.42 -41.72
C THR A 134 11.74 -32.89 -40.62
N ASN A 135 11.27 -33.83 -39.79
CA ASN A 135 12.05 -34.87 -39.08
C ASN A 135 13.01 -34.39 -37.96
N SER A 136 13.18 -35.08 -36.83
CA SER A 136 12.98 -36.51 -36.55
C SER A 136 12.83 -36.73 -35.05
N ALA A 137 12.09 -37.79 -34.72
CA ALA A 137 11.99 -38.45 -33.43
C ALA A 137 13.29 -38.60 -32.63
N SER A 138 13.19 -38.68 -31.29
CA SER A 138 13.53 -39.92 -30.57
C SER A 138 13.15 -39.89 -29.07
N ARG A 139 12.16 -40.72 -28.73
CA ARG A 139 12.12 -41.68 -27.60
C ARG A 139 12.26 -41.20 -26.14
N ARG A 140 11.16 -41.35 -25.39
CA ARG A 140 11.15 -41.83 -23.99
C ARG A 140 11.66 -43.29 -23.93
N PRO A 141 12.10 -43.84 -22.78
CA PRO A 141 11.13 -44.49 -21.88
C PRO A 141 11.43 -44.46 -20.36
N HIS A 142 10.37 -44.82 -19.64
CA HIS A 142 10.16 -45.28 -18.25
C HIS A 142 11.31 -45.72 -17.32
N GLY A 143 11.05 -45.45 -16.02
CA GLY A 143 11.35 -46.30 -14.85
C GLY A 143 10.98 -45.51 -13.59
N ARG A 144 9.88 -45.73 -12.84
CA ARG A 144 9.47 -46.91 -12.04
C ARG A 144 10.63 -47.60 -11.33
N TYR A 145 10.85 -47.23 -10.06
CA TYR A 145 11.26 -48.15 -9.02
C TYR A 145 10.50 -47.83 -7.73
N GLN A 146 9.81 -48.85 -7.24
CA GLN A 146 9.30 -48.97 -5.88
C GLN A 146 10.47 -49.30 -4.95
N ARG A 147 10.46 -48.77 -3.73
CA ARG A 147 10.12 -49.52 -2.50
C ARG A 147 9.77 -48.53 -1.40
#